data_AF-A0A1R3L0E3-F1
#
_entry.id   AF-A0A1R3L0E3-F1
#
_cell.length_a   1.000
_cell.length_b   1.000
_cell.length_c   1.000
_cell.angle_alpha   90.00
_cell.angle_beta   90.00
_cell.angle_gamma   90.00
#
_symmetry.space_group_name_H-M   'P 1'
#
loop_
_entity.id
_entity.type
_entity.pdbx_description
1 polymer ?
#
loop_
_entity_poly.entity_id
_entity_poly.type
_entity_poly.pdbx_seq_one_letter_code
_entity_poly.pdbx_strand_id
1 'polypeptide(L)'
;MRSLHDQCFAYFLLQVGDGKEPVINNDMIQVPPLMSMPWEGDQSVDRLIESVFPNLNSHSHDRDYMVQRAILTLRNDEVDRLNEKIIKKFDGMEQIYYSIDSVEDDPTTYISKSS
;
A
#
# COMPACT_ATOMS: atom_id res chain seq x y z
N MET A 1 1.64 0.65 15.01
CA MET A 1 0.19 0.51 14.72
C MET A 1 -0.50 1.83 15.04
N ARG A 2 -1.36 2.36 14.15
CA ARG A 2 -2.01 3.68 14.31
C ARG A 2 -2.79 3.81 15.63
N SER A 3 -3.45 2.73 16.07
CA SER A 3 -4.19 2.67 17.34
C SER A 3 -3.36 3.01 18.58
N LEU A 4 -2.04 2.81 18.57
CA LEU A 4 -1.19 3.13 19.71
C LEU A 4 -0.98 4.65 19.87
N HIS A 5 -1.07 5.40 18.78
CA HIS A 5 -0.74 6.83 18.74
C HIS A 5 -1.96 7.71 18.40
N ASP A 6 -3.10 7.11 18.08
CA ASP A 6 -4.35 7.76 17.71
C ASP A 6 -5.49 7.17 18.55
N GLN A 7 -5.76 7.83 19.70
CA GLN A 7 -6.79 7.40 20.65
C GLN A 7 -8.19 7.40 20.02
N CYS A 8 -8.48 8.35 19.11
CA CYS A 8 -9.76 8.42 18.42
C CYS A 8 -9.95 7.19 17.51
N PHE A 9 -8.92 6.80 16.77
CA PHE A 9 -8.93 5.58 15.96
C PHE A 9 -9.11 4.32 16.80
N ALA A 10 -8.36 4.20 17.90
CA ALA A 10 -8.50 3.06 18.80
C ALA A 10 -9.90 2.96 19.42
N TYR A 11 -10.46 4.09 19.87
CA TYR A 11 -11.80 4.13 20.46
C TYR A 11 -12.88 3.75 19.44
N PHE A 12 -12.80 4.28 18.21
CA PHE A 12 -13.72 3.91 17.13
C PHE A 12 -13.69 2.40 16.83
N LEU A 13 -12.49 1.83 16.67
CA LEU A 13 -12.36 0.38 16.45
C LEU A 13 -12.98 -0.45 17.59
N LEU A 14 -12.85 0.01 18.85
CA LEU A 14 -13.46 -0.65 19.99
C LEU A 14 -14.99 -0.59 19.95
N GLN A 15 -15.57 0.57 19.61
CA GLN A 15 -17.03 0.70 19.47
C GLN A 15 -17.58 -0.19 18.34
N VAL A 16 -16.85 -0.32 17.23
CA VAL A 16 -17.20 -1.26 16.15
C VAL A 16 -17.19 -2.70 16.67
N GLY A 17 -16.12 -3.10 17.38
CA GLY A 17 -15.99 -4.46 17.94
C GLY A 17 -17.04 -4.78 19.00
N ASP A 18 -17.45 -3.79 19.78
CA ASP A 18 -18.52 -3.91 20.79
C ASP A 18 -19.94 -3.88 20.19
N GLY A 19 -20.07 -3.66 18.88
CA GLY A 19 -21.37 -3.52 18.21
C GLY A 19 -22.15 -2.27 18.63
N LYS A 20 -21.45 -1.22 19.08
CA LYS A 20 -22.04 0.05 19.55
C LYS A 20 -22.14 1.10 18.45
N GLU A 21 -21.39 0.96 17.36
CA GLU A 21 -21.51 1.86 16.23
C GLU A 21 -22.87 1.69 15.54
N PRO A 22 -23.58 2.79 15.24
CA PRO A 22 -24.86 2.73 14.58
C PRO A 22 -24.70 2.15 13.18
N VAL A 23 -25.60 1.22 12.88
CA VAL A 23 -25.70 0.62 11.56
C VAL A 23 -26.51 1.56 10.65
N ILE A 24 -25.93 1.87 9.49
CA ILE A 24 -26.59 2.55 8.38
C ILE A 24 -27.09 1.50 7.36
N ASN A 25 -27.69 1.95 6.27
CA ASN A 25 -28.27 1.08 5.24
C ASN A 25 -27.37 -0.10 4.86
N ASN A 26 -27.98 -1.27 4.64
CA ASN A 26 -27.33 -2.53 4.28
C ASN A 26 -26.32 -3.06 5.32
N ASP A 27 -26.64 -2.94 6.62
CA ASP A 27 -25.80 -3.46 7.69
C ASP A 27 -24.37 -2.89 7.71
N MET A 28 -24.19 -1.69 7.16
CA MET A 28 -22.90 -1.02 7.10
C MET A 28 -22.71 -0.09 8.30
N ILE A 29 -21.45 0.17 8.67
CA ILE A 29 -21.10 1.22 9.63
C ILE A 29 -20.60 2.46 8.88
N GLN A 30 -20.86 3.64 9.42
CA GLN A 30 -20.32 4.88 8.86
C GLN A 30 -18.91 5.14 9.40
N VAL A 31 -17.90 5.12 8.52
CA VAL A 31 -16.54 5.49 8.90
C VAL A 31 -16.46 7.00 9.15
N PRO A 32 -15.89 7.46 10.28
CA PRO A 32 -15.75 8.88 10.58
C PRO A 32 -14.99 9.63 9.48
N PRO A 33 -15.37 10.88 9.15
CA PRO A 33 -14.67 11.69 8.13
C PRO A 33 -13.17 11.88 8.40
N LEU A 34 -12.74 11.88 9.66
CA LEU A 34 -11.31 11.98 10.03
C LEU A 34 -10.50 10.71 9.69
N MET A 35 -11.19 9.61 9.40
CA MET A 35 -10.58 8.30 9.09
C MET A 35 -10.82 7.89 7.64
N SER A 36 -11.56 8.69 6.88
CA SER A 36 -11.85 8.45 5.47
C SER A 36 -11.32 9.61 4.62
N MET A 37 -11.11 9.34 3.33
CA MET A 37 -10.84 10.38 2.36
C MET A 37 -12.01 10.45 1.38
N PRO A 38 -12.51 11.65 1.06
CA PRO A 38 -13.54 11.82 0.04
C PRO A 38 -13.08 11.26 -1.29
N TRP A 39 -13.99 10.55 -1.97
CA TRP A 39 -13.78 10.09 -3.33
C TRP A 39 -14.17 11.19 -4.31
N GLU A 40 -13.17 11.76 -4.98
CA GLU A 40 -13.30 12.76 -6.05
C GLU A 40 -12.92 12.17 -7.42
N GLY A 41 -12.99 10.84 -7.57
CA GLY A 41 -12.54 10.12 -8.75
C GLY A 41 -11.10 9.64 -8.64
N ASP A 42 -10.51 9.23 -9.78
CA ASP A 42 -9.23 8.54 -9.83
C ASP A 42 -8.05 9.32 -9.20
N GLN A 43 -8.12 10.66 -9.15
CA GLN A 43 -7.12 11.50 -8.47
C GLN A 43 -7.05 11.22 -6.96
N SER A 44 -8.12 10.72 -6.37
CA SER A 44 -8.15 10.32 -4.95
C SER A 44 -7.17 9.20 -4.65
N VAL A 45 -6.91 8.32 -5.63
CA VAL A 45 -5.91 7.26 -5.52
C VAL A 45 -4.51 7.86 -5.44
N ASP A 46 -4.22 8.88 -6.26
CA ASP A 46 -2.91 9.53 -6.23
C ASP A 46 -2.70 10.31 -4.93
N ARG A 47 -3.76 10.94 -4.40
CA ARG A 47 -3.74 11.56 -3.05
C ARG A 47 -3.56 10.53 -1.93
N LEU A 48 -4.14 9.35 -2.06
CA LEU A 48 -3.92 8.24 -1.11
C LEU A 48 -2.47 7.76 -1.15
N ILE A 49 -1.90 7.59 -2.34
CA ILE A 49 -0.50 7.21 -2.48
C ILE A 49 0.40 8.28 -1.84
N GLU A 50 0.17 9.56 -2.10
CA GLU A 50 0.99 10.64 -1.53
C GLU A 50 0.85 10.75 0.00
N SER A 51 -0.35 10.50 0.55
CA SER A 51 -0.54 10.55 2.00
C SER A 51 0.14 9.39 2.73
N VAL A 52 0.18 8.20 2.11
CA VAL A 52 0.84 7.01 2.66
C VAL A 52 2.33 7.00 2.35
N PHE A 53 2.76 7.52 1.20
CA PHE A 53 4.14 7.54 0.73
C PHE A 53 4.59 8.97 0.35
N PRO A 54 4.69 9.90 1.32
CA PRO A 54 5.10 11.28 1.04
C PRO A 54 6.54 11.37 0.55
N ASN A 55 6.79 12.12 -0.53
CA ASN A 55 8.12 12.26 -1.14
C ASN A 55 8.73 10.89 -1.49
N LEU A 56 7.96 10.01 -2.14
CA LEU A 56 8.39 8.65 -2.46
C LEU A 56 9.76 8.59 -3.18
N ASN A 57 10.01 9.52 -4.12
CA ASN A 57 11.27 9.59 -4.86
C ASN A 57 12.50 9.84 -3.98
N SER A 58 12.40 10.71 -2.97
CA SER A 58 13.54 11.00 -2.10
C SER A 58 13.89 9.84 -1.16
N HIS A 59 12.97 8.88 -0.99
CA HIS A 59 13.13 7.73 -0.10
C HIS A 59 13.32 6.41 -0.88
N SER A 60 13.61 6.45 -2.18
CA SER A 60 13.73 5.27 -3.04
C SER A 60 14.75 4.23 -2.56
N HIS A 61 15.79 4.67 -1.85
CA HIS A 61 16.82 3.82 -1.26
C HIS A 61 16.71 3.69 0.28
N ASP A 62 15.66 4.24 0.88
CA ASP A 62 15.42 4.17 2.32
C ASP A 62 14.57 2.94 2.66
N ARG A 63 15.25 1.90 3.14
CA ARG A 63 14.61 0.65 3.54
C ARG A 63 13.62 0.87 4.69
N ASP A 64 13.98 1.65 5.71
CA ASP A 64 13.18 1.80 6.92
C ASP A 64 11.88 2.57 6.61
N TYR A 65 11.96 3.56 5.72
CA TYR A 65 10.79 4.24 5.17
C TYR A 65 9.83 3.28 4.47
N MET A 66 10.36 2.39 3.60
CA MET A 66 9.53 1.49 2.79
C MET A 66 8.83 0.42 3.63
N VAL A 67 9.52 -0.20 4.60
CA VAL A 67 8.96 -1.33 5.37
C VAL A 67 7.88 -0.90 6.38
N GLN A 68 7.81 0.38 6.74
CA GLN A 68 6.85 0.89 7.72
C GLN A 68 5.51 1.30 7.12
N ARG A 69 5.36 1.21 5.80
CA ARG A 69 4.22 1.76 5.04
C ARG A 69 3.60 0.68 4.17
N ALA A 70 2.28 0.65 4.12
CA ALA A 70 1.52 -0.27 3.28
C ALA A 70 0.15 0.32 2.95
N ILE A 71 -0.32 0.04 1.74
CA ILE A 71 -1.72 0.21 1.34
C ILE A 71 -2.31 -1.18 1.20
N LEU A 72 -3.40 -1.44 1.92
CA LEU A 72 -4.10 -2.72 1.88
C LEU A 72 -5.39 -2.56 1.08
N THR A 73 -5.65 -3.50 0.17
CA THR A 73 -6.91 -3.60 -0.57
C THR A 73 -7.57 -4.95 -0.28
N LEU A 74 -8.83 -5.08 -0.64
CA LEU A 74 -9.59 -6.33 -0.47
C LEU A 74 -9.29 -7.36 -1.56
N ARG A 75 -8.76 -6.93 -2.70
CA ARG A 75 -8.53 -7.77 -3.88
C ARG A 75 -7.17 -7.50 -4.51
N ASN A 76 -6.60 -8.55 -5.11
CA ASN A 76 -5.28 -8.50 -5.73
C ASN A 76 -5.24 -7.69 -7.04
N ASP A 77 -6.33 -7.64 -7.80
CA ASP A 77 -6.42 -6.79 -9.01
C ASP A 77 -6.22 -5.30 -8.67
N GLU A 78 -6.79 -4.85 -7.55
CA GLU A 78 -6.54 -3.50 -7.03
C GLU A 78 -5.10 -3.32 -6.51
N VAL A 79 -4.49 -4.39 -5.97
CA VAL A 79 -3.06 -4.36 -5.58
C VAL A 79 -2.19 -4.13 -6.81
N ASP A 80 -2.43 -4.85 -7.90
CA ASP A 80 -1.67 -4.72 -9.13
C ASP A 80 -1.79 -3.30 -9.70
N ARG A 81 -3.02 -2.77 -9.77
CA ARG A 81 -3.28 -1.38 -10.22
C ARG A 81 -2.55 -0.34 -9.37
N LEU A 82 -2.54 -0.51 -8.05
CA LEU A 82 -1.86 0.42 -7.13
C LEU A 82 -0.35 0.30 -7.23
N ASN A 83 0.19 -0.93 -7.25
CA ASN A 83 1.62 -1.18 -7.35
C ASN A 83 2.18 -0.59 -8.65
N GLU A 84 1.49 -0.77 -9.77
CA GLU A 84 1.89 -0.17 -11.05
C GLU A 84 1.93 1.37 -10.96
N LYS A 85 0.92 1.99 -10.33
CA LYS A 85 0.90 3.45 -10.09
C LYS A 85 2.04 3.92 -9.20
N ILE A 86 2.35 3.18 -8.13
CA ILE A 86 3.41 3.52 -7.18
C ILE A 86 4.79 3.37 -7.84
N ILE A 87 5.02 2.27 -8.58
CA ILE A 87 6.30 2.02 -9.27
C ILE A 87 6.58 3.11 -10.31
N LYS A 88 5.55 3.53 -11.07
CA LYS A 88 5.66 4.62 -12.07
C LYS A 88 6.00 5.99 -11.47
N LYS A 89 5.91 6.17 -10.15
CA LYS A 89 6.32 7.41 -9.48
C LYS A 89 7.83 7.48 -9.26
N PHE A 90 8.56 6.37 -9.31
CA PHE A 90 10.02 6.38 -9.14
C PHE A 90 10.72 7.00 -10.34
N ASP A 91 11.68 7.90 -10.10
CA ASP A 91 12.46 8.58 -11.15
C ASP A 91 13.55 7.67 -11.81
N GLY A 92 13.38 6.35 -11.74
CA GLY A 92 14.32 5.36 -12.27
C GLY A 92 13.88 4.75 -13.61
N MET A 93 14.77 3.94 -14.21
CA MET A 93 14.38 3.12 -15.35
C MET A 93 13.59 1.89 -14.88
N GLU A 94 12.52 1.56 -15.61
CA GLU A 94 11.78 0.33 -15.42
C GLU A 94 12.71 -0.87 -15.65
N GLN A 95 12.67 -1.82 -14.72
CA GLN A 95 13.40 -3.08 -14.82
C GLN A 95 12.42 -4.24 -14.76
N ILE A 96 12.41 -5.05 -15.82
CA ILE A 96 11.62 -6.28 -15.89
C ILE A 96 12.51 -7.42 -15.42
N TYR A 97 11.99 -8.23 -14.50
CA TYR A 97 12.61 -9.46 -14.02
C TYR A 97 11.76 -10.63 -14.47
N TYR A 98 12.38 -11.62 -15.12
CA TYR A 98 11.72 -12.85 -15.52
C TYR A 98 11.84 -13.86 -14.39
N SER A 99 10.75 -14.54 -14.04
CA SER A 99 10.82 -15.68 -13.13
C SER A 99 11.58 -16.82 -13.82
N ILE A 100 12.40 -17.52 -13.04
CA ILE A 100 13.07 -18.75 -13.48
C ILE A 100 12.39 -19.88 -12.72
N ASP A 101 11.58 -20.66 -13.42
CA ASP A 101 10.78 -21.75 -12.81
C ASP A 101 11.60 -23.03 -12.58
N SER A 102 12.83 -23.08 -13.10
CA SER A 102 13.78 -24.19 -12.96
C SER A 102 15.20 -23.68 -13.04
N VAL A 103 16.03 -24.06 -12.07
CA VAL A 103 17.48 -23.88 -12.17
C VAL A 103 17.99 -25.10 -12.95
N GLU A 104 18.44 -24.91 -14.19
CA GLU A 104 19.30 -25.94 -14.79
C GLU A 104 20.57 -25.99 -13.95
N ASP A 105 20.99 -27.20 -13.56
CA ASP A 105 22.21 -27.47 -12.78
C ASP A 105 23.45 -27.24 -13.67
N ASP A 106 23.54 -26.07 -14.30
CA ASP A 106 24.61 -25.69 -15.21
C ASP A 106 25.61 -24.81 -14.42
N PRO A 107 26.85 -25.28 -14.18
CA PRO A 107 27.86 -24.54 -13.43
C PRO A 107 28.31 -23.23 -14.12
N THR A 108 27.80 -22.93 -15.32
CA THR A 108 28.14 -21.72 -16.08
C THR A 108 27.24 -20.51 -15.81
N THR A 109 26.06 -20.67 -15.19
CA THR A 109 25.12 -19.55 -14.93
C THR A 109 25.59 -18.59 -13.82
N TYR A 110 26.67 -18.92 -13.12
CA TYR A 110 27.30 -18.02 -12.13
C TYR A 110 28.13 -16.88 -12.74
N ILE A 111 28.27 -16.82 -14.07
CA ILE A 111 29.16 -15.86 -14.75
C ILE A 111 28.37 -14.96 -15.71
N SER A 112 27.49 -14.12 -15.18
CA SER A 112 27.19 -12.80 -15.78
C SER A 112 26.44 -11.90 -14.79
N LYS A 113 27.08 -11.57 -13.67
CA LYS A 113 26.78 -10.33 -12.94
C LYS A 113 28.01 -9.42 -13.00
N SER A 114 28.11 -8.67 -14.08
CA SER A 114 28.91 -7.45 -14.15
C SER A 114 28.53 -6.65 -15.38
N SER A 115 27.67 -5.65 -15.20
CA SER A 115 27.73 -4.33 -15.84
C SER A 115 26.82 -3.40 -15.05
#